data_AF-A0A8S3V3Q8-F1
#
_entry.id   AF-A0A8S3V3Q8-F1
#
_cell.length_a   1.000
_cell.length_b   1.000
_cell.length_c   1.000
_cell.angle_alpha   90.00
_cell.angle_beta   90.00
_cell.angle_gamma   90.00
#
_symmetry.space_group_name_H-M   'P 1'
#
loop_
_entity.id
_entity.type
_entity.pdbx_description
1 polymer ?
#
loop_
_entity_poly.entity_id
_entity_poly.type
_entity_poly.pdbx_seq_one_letter_code
_entity_poly.pdbx_strand_id
1 'polypeptide(L)'
;MVDMECAMNNACRYDNIAVVEWFWTNLERQLFNVKNAWSNACYNCNKKLISYLLNNMSEHILDKSKALVHACRNDKEGYKVISLLLGQPSMNTPENCKLVLTEACVHCNKNVVKWLLTNTDIQPLEYKDTLIDTIKATKNKSNKKIKLITKTLFVLW
;
A
#
# COMPACT_ATOMS: atom_id res chain seq x y z
N MET A 1 29.32 18.90 -8.09
CA MET A 1 28.93 17.79 -7.21
C MET A 1 27.56 17.32 -7.71
N VAL A 2 27.47 16.11 -8.27
CA VAL A 2 26.18 15.57 -8.71
C VAL A 2 25.34 15.32 -7.45
N ASP A 3 24.12 15.83 -7.42
CA ASP A 3 23.17 15.53 -6.35
C ASP A 3 22.74 14.06 -6.48
N MET A 4 23.47 13.19 -5.77
CA MET A 4 23.24 11.74 -5.75
C MET A 4 21.89 11.39 -5.15
N GLU A 5 21.35 12.23 -4.25
CA GLU A 5 19.99 12.07 -3.73
C GLU A 5 18.96 12.27 -4.85
N CYS A 6 19.10 13.33 -5.65
CA CYS A 6 18.26 13.55 -6.83
C CYS A 6 18.34 12.41 -7.85
N ALA A 7 19.55 11.91 -8.14
CA ALA A 7 19.74 10.82 -9.10
C ALA A 7 19.05 9.53 -8.64
N MET A 8 19.18 9.18 -7.37
CA MET A 8 18.54 8.00 -6.79
C MET A 8 17.02 8.17 -6.66
N ASN A 9 16.53 9.34 -6.27
CA ASN A 9 15.09 9.63 -6.26
C ASN A 9 14.47 9.46 -7.65
N ASN A 10 15.16 9.91 -8.69
CA ASN A 10 14.73 9.69 -10.07
C ASN A 10 14.78 8.21 -10.44
N ALA A 11 15.84 7.48 -10.08
CA ALA A 11 15.91 6.04 -10.32
C ALA A 11 14.74 5.29 -9.67
N CYS A 12 14.41 5.63 -8.42
CA CYS A 12 13.25 5.08 -7.70
C CYS A 12 11.92 5.46 -8.37
N ARG A 13 11.77 6.72 -8.80
CA ARG A 13 10.57 7.23 -9.46
C ARG A 13 10.31 6.56 -10.81
N TYR A 14 11.36 6.24 -11.56
CA TYR A 14 11.28 5.67 -12.90
C TYR A 14 11.53 4.16 -12.96
N ASP A 15 11.45 3.46 -11.83
CA ASP A 15 11.63 1.99 -11.74
C ASP A 15 12.97 1.49 -12.29
N ASN A 16 14.03 2.30 -12.15
CA ASN A 16 15.37 1.90 -12.57
C ASN A 16 16.08 1.15 -11.43
N ILE A 17 15.64 -0.09 -11.20
CA ILE A 17 16.15 -0.95 -10.11
C ILE A 17 17.64 -1.17 -10.22
N ALA A 18 18.19 -1.37 -11.43
CA ALA A 18 19.62 -1.58 -11.61
C ALA A 18 20.44 -0.38 -11.10
N VAL A 19 19.96 0.85 -11.34
CA VAL A 19 20.59 2.06 -10.80
C VAL A 19 20.40 2.16 -9.28
N VAL A 20 19.24 1.79 -8.76
CA VAL A 20 19.00 1.73 -7.30
C VAL A 20 19.94 0.74 -6.61
N GLU A 21 20.09 -0.47 -7.16
CA GLU A 21 21.01 -1.50 -6.69
C GLU A 21 22.46 -1.04 -6.74
N TRP A 22 22.85 -0.38 -7.84
CA TRP A 22 24.19 0.17 -7.99
C TRP A 22 24.48 1.22 -6.94
N PHE A 23 23.58 2.19 -6.73
CA PHE A 23 23.73 3.19 -5.68
C PHE A 23 23.82 2.57 -4.29
N TRP A 24 23.01 1.55 -4.02
CA TRP A 24 22.99 0.87 -2.73
C TRP A 24 24.28 0.09 -2.43
N THR A 25 24.89 -0.48 -3.46
CA THR A 25 26.10 -1.30 -3.33
C THR A 25 27.38 -0.46 -3.25
N ASN A 26 27.40 0.69 -3.93
CA ASN A 26 28.63 1.45 -4.17
C ASN A 26 28.73 2.77 -3.39
N LEU A 27 27.66 3.22 -2.73
CA LEU A 27 27.69 4.44 -1.91
C LEU A 27 27.57 4.12 -0.42
N GLU A 28 28.17 4.98 0.42
CA GLU A 28 27.95 4.94 1.86
C GLU A 28 26.47 5.13 2.17
N ARG A 29 25.89 4.20 2.93
CA ARG A 29 24.44 4.17 3.29
C ARG A 29 23.92 5.49 3.88
N GLN A 30 24.80 6.31 4.43
CA GLN A 30 24.47 7.56 5.13
C GLN A 30 24.09 8.71 4.16
N LEU A 31 24.40 8.58 2.88
CA LEU A 31 24.09 9.61 1.86
C LEU A 31 22.69 9.46 1.26
N PHE A 32 21.93 8.44 1.64
CA PHE A 32 20.69 8.07 0.97
C PHE A 32 19.45 8.31 1.82
N ASN A 33 18.51 9.08 1.25
CA ASN A 33 17.19 9.26 1.83
C ASN A 33 16.24 8.11 1.47
N VAL A 34 16.38 6.99 2.20
CA VAL A 34 15.53 5.79 2.06
C VAL A 34 14.04 6.11 2.15
N LYS A 35 13.66 7.12 2.94
CA LYS A 35 12.25 7.50 3.16
C LYS A 35 11.62 8.03 1.88
N ASN A 36 12.36 8.84 1.10
CA ASN A 36 11.87 9.37 -0.18
C ASN A 36 11.72 8.25 -1.22
N ALA A 37 12.71 7.36 -1.31
CA ALA A 37 12.64 6.19 -2.19
C ALA A 37 11.44 5.30 -1.86
N TRP A 38 11.24 4.98 -0.57
CA TRP A 38 10.09 4.23 -0.08
C TRP A 38 8.77 4.90 -0.45
N SER A 39 8.63 6.18 -0.14
CA SER A 39 7.41 6.95 -0.41
C SER A 39 7.08 6.96 -1.90
N ASN A 40 8.08 7.18 -2.77
CA ASN A 40 7.91 7.17 -4.22
C ASN A 40 7.54 5.79 -4.75
N ALA A 41 8.20 4.73 -4.27
CA ALA A 41 7.89 3.36 -4.65
C ALA A 41 6.44 3.00 -4.31
N CYS A 42 5.98 3.36 -3.11
CA CYS A 42 4.62 3.10 -2.65
C CYS A 42 3.58 3.93 -3.41
N TYR A 43 3.85 5.23 -3.64
CA TYR A 43 2.97 6.10 -4.40
C TYR A 43 2.77 5.60 -5.84
N ASN A 44 3.85 5.20 -6.50
CA ASN A 44 3.81 4.66 -7.86
C ASN A 44 3.38 3.18 -7.93
N CYS A 45 3.10 2.54 -6.79
CA CYS A 45 2.80 1.12 -6.69
C CYS A 45 3.86 0.23 -7.37
N ASN A 46 5.12 0.62 -7.28
CA ASN A 46 6.25 -0.11 -7.86
C ASN A 46 6.57 -1.35 -7.01
N LYS A 47 5.90 -2.46 -7.33
CA LYS A 47 6.04 -3.75 -6.63
C LYS A 47 7.49 -4.22 -6.52
N LYS A 48 8.28 -4.09 -7.59
CA LYS A 48 9.65 -4.60 -7.61
C LYS A 48 10.55 -3.81 -6.67
N LEU A 49 10.52 -2.48 -6.75
CA LEU A 49 11.26 -1.61 -5.86
C LEU A 49 10.82 -1.77 -4.40
N ILE A 50 9.51 -1.87 -4.13
CA ILE A 50 9.00 -2.14 -2.78
C ILE A 50 9.56 -3.46 -2.23
N SER A 51 9.56 -4.52 -3.04
CA SER A 51 10.10 -5.82 -2.64
C SER A 51 11.61 -5.74 -2.36
N TYR A 52 12.35 -5.05 -3.22
CA TYR A 52 13.78 -4.81 -3.03
C TYR A 52 14.06 -4.04 -1.71
N LEU A 53 13.32 -2.95 -1.46
CA LEU A 53 13.47 -2.16 -0.25
C LEU A 53 13.11 -2.97 1.00
N LEU A 54 12.05 -3.76 0.98
CA LEU A 54 11.67 -4.63 2.11
C LEU A 54 12.75 -5.68 2.44
N ASN A 55 13.41 -6.24 1.43
CA ASN A 55 14.43 -7.29 1.62
C ASN A 55 15.79 -6.75 2.07
N ASN A 56 16.09 -5.48 1.77
CA ASN A 56 17.43 -4.91 1.95
C ASN A 56 17.51 -3.79 2.99
N MET A 57 16.36 -3.30 3.48
CA MET A 57 16.30 -2.18 4.43
C MET A 57 15.81 -2.65 5.79
N SER A 58 16.29 -2.00 6.83
CA SER A 58 15.75 -2.23 8.17
C SER A 58 14.32 -1.69 8.27
N GLU A 59 13.44 -2.47 8.90
CA GLU A 59 12.00 -2.18 8.95
C GLU A 59 11.66 -0.82 9.54
N HIS A 60 12.45 -0.34 10.51
CA HIS A 60 12.22 0.93 11.21
C HIS A 60 12.34 2.17 10.31
N ILE A 61 12.92 2.02 9.11
CA ILE A 61 13.08 3.12 8.15
C ILE A 61 11.85 3.24 7.25
N LEU A 62 11.08 2.17 7.09
CA LEU A 62 9.96 2.08 6.15
C LEU A 62 8.63 2.36 6.85
N ASP A 63 8.01 3.50 6.54
CA ASP A 63 6.66 3.80 7.01
C ASP A 63 5.62 2.98 6.22
N LYS A 64 5.43 1.73 6.66
CA LYS A 64 4.55 0.75 6.01
C LYS A 64 3.06 1.13 6.13
N SER A 65 2.64 1.77 7.21
CA SER A 65 1.24 2.21 7.39
C SER A 65 0.88 3.31 6.40
N LYS A 66 1.76 4.30 6.20
CA LYS A 66 1.56 5.33 5.17
C LYS A 66 1.54 4.75 3.76
N ALA A 67 2.36 3.72 3.50
CA ALA A 67 2.34 2.99 2.23
C ALA A 67 0.99 2.32 1.96
N LEU A 68 0.36 1.70 2.97
CA LEU A 68 -1.00 1.12 2.85
C LEU A 68 -2.03 2.20 2.45
N VAL A 69 -2.00 3.37 3.09
CA VAL A 69 -2.89 4.50 2.77
C VAL A 69 -2.70 4.96 1.32
N HIS A 70 -1.45 5.14 0.87
CA HIS A 70 -1.16 5.55 -0.51
C HIS A 70 -1.63 4.50 -1.52
N ALA A 71 -1.42 3.22 -1.24
CA ALA A 71 -1.89 2.14 -2.08
C ALA A 71 -3.43 2.10 -2.19
N CYS A 72 -4.16 2.39 -1.11
CA CYS A 72 -5.63 2.47 -1.15
C CYS A 72 -6.15 3.56 -2.10
N ARG A 73 -5.36 4.60 -2.38
CA ARG A 73 -5.70 5.68 -3.32
C ARG A 73 -5.46 5.30 -4.79
N ASN A 74 -4.71 4.23 -5.05
CA ASN A 74 -4.38 3.78 -6.40
C ASN A 74 -5.33 2.67 -6.85
N ASP A 75 -6.24 2.99 -7.77
CA ASP A 75 -7.31 2.10 -8.23
C ASP A 75 -6.84 0.95 -9.12
N LYS A 76 -5.73 1.13 -9.85
CA LYS A 76 -5.21 0.12 -10.79
C LYS A 76 -4.40 -0.96 -10.07
N GLU A 77 -3.43 -0.54 -9.25
CA GLU A 77 -2.34 -1.41 -8.80
C GLU A 77 -2.15 -1.42 -7.28
N GLY A 78 -2.93 -0.63 -6.54
CA GLY A 78 -2.82 -0.50 -5.09
C GLY A 78 -2.92 -1.82 -4.32
N TYR A 79 -3.81 -2.73 -4.76
CA TYR A 79 -3.97 -4.04 -4.12
C TYR A 79 -2.69 -4.87 -4.15
N LYS A 80 -1.82 -4.71 -5.16
CA LYS A 80 -0.53 -5.44 -5.22
C LYS A 80 0.42 -4.99 -4.12
N VAL A 81 0.48 -3.69 -3.83
CA VAL A 81 1.27 -3.16 -2.71
C VAL A 81 0.71 -3.64 -1.38
N ILE A 82 -0.61 -3.56 -1.21
CA ILE A 82 -1.28 -4.02 0.01
C ILE A 82 -1.03 -5.51 0.23
N SER A 83 -1.06 -6.32 -0.83
CA SER A 83 -0.74 -7.76 -0.74
C SER A 83 0.67 -8.05 -0.27
N LEU A 84 1.66 -7.26 -0.68
CA LEU A 84 3.04 -7.41 -0.22
C LEU A 84 3.22 -6.99 1.24
N LEU A 85 2.51 -5.95 1.65
CA LEU A 85 2.63 -5.41 3.01
C LEU A 85 1.87 -6.28 3.99
N LEU A 86 0.56 -6.52 3.78
CA LEU A 86 -0.24 -7.38 4.65
C LEU A 86 0.14 -8.87 4.57
N GLY A 87 0.88 -9.29 3.55
CA GLY A 87 1.48 -10.63 3.51
C GLY A 87 2.62 -10.82 4.53
N GLN A 88 3.15 -9.74 5.12
CA GLN A 88 4.12 -9.83 6.20
C GLN A 88 3.40 -10.05 7.54
N PRO A 89 3.78 -11.06 8.34
CA PRO A 89 3.12 -11.34 9.62
C PRO A 89 3.04 -10.14 10.57
N SER A 90 4.08 -9.30 10.60
CA SER A 90 4.12 -8.08 11.42
C SER A 90 3.15 -6.99 10.99
N MET A 91 2.65 -7.05 9.76
CA MET A 91 1.71 -6.09 9.19
C MET A 91 0.29 -6.63 9.10
N ASN A 92 0.10 -7.95 9.13
CA ASN A 92 -1.20 -8.62 9.15
C ASN A 92 -1.87 -8.49 10.52
N THR A 93 -2.12 -7.25 10.95
CA THR A 93 -2.79 -6.94 12.21
C THR A 93 -4.20 -6.43 11.96
N PRO A 94 -5.11 -6.59 12.94
CA PRO A 94 -6.44 -5.98 12.93
C PRO A 94 -6.46 -4.49 12.54
N GLU A 95 -5.55 -3.70 13.11
CA GLU A 95 -5.48 -2.26 12.94
C GLU A 95 -5.15 -1.90 11.49
N ASN A 96 -4.17 -2.59 10.89
CA ASN A 96 -3.76 -2.35 9.51
C ASN A 96 -4.84 -2.81 8.51
N CYS A 97 -5.50 -3.94 8.78
CA CYS A 97 -6.63 -4.41 7.97
C CYS A 97 -7.78 -3.40 7.99
N LYS A 98 -8.13 -2.87 9.17
CA LYS A 98 -9.16 -1.84 9.34
C LYS A 98 -8.76 -0.53 8.66
N LEU A 99 -7.50 -0.11 8.76
CA LEU A 99 -6.97 1.07 8.07
C LEU A 99 -7.15 0.93 6.55
N VAL A 100 -6.65 -0.16 5.97
CA VAL A 100 -6.76 -0.44 4.53
C VAL A 100 -8.20 -0.42 4.08
N LEU A 101 -9.08 -1.07 4.84
CA LEU A 101 -10.48 -1.13 4.49
C LEU A 101 -11.14 0.26 4.51
N THR A 102 -10.91 1.02 5.57
CA THR A 102 -11.46 2.37 5.74
C THR A 102 -11.01 3.28 4.61
N GLU A 103 -9.70 3.31 4.32
CA GLU A 103 -9.12 4.13 3.26
C GLU A 103 -9.60 3.69 1.87
N ALA A 104 -9.70 2.38 1.61
CA ALA A 104 -10.23 1.87 0.36
C ALA A 104 -11.71 2.26 0.17
N CYS A 105 -12.51 2.29 1.24
CA CYS A 105 -13.89 2.78 1.19
C CYS A 105 -13.96 4.30 0.95
N VAL A 106 -13.17 5.09 1.68
CA VAL A 106 -13.07 6.55 1.50
C VAL A 106 -12.69 6.92 0.07
N HIS A 107 -11.72 6.19 -0.50
CA HIS A 107 -11.22 6.41 -1.86
C HIS A 107 -11.98 5.62 -2.94
N CYS A 108 -13.03 4.89 -2.56
CA CYS A 108 -13.85 4.09 -3.47
C CYS A 108 -13.07 3.04 -4.29
N ASN A 109 -11.99 2.50 -3.73
CA ASN A 109 -11.11 1.52 -4.38
C ASN A 109 -11.68 0.11 -4.27
N LYS A 110 -12.54 -0.26 -5.23
CA LYS A 110 -13.24 -1.55 -5.28
C LYS A 110 -12.30 -2.74 -5.38
N ASN A 111 -11.16 -2.58 -6.05
CA ASN A 111 -10.20 -3.66 -6.24
C ASN A 111 -9.56 -4.03 -4.91
N VAL A 112 -9.18 -3.04 -4.10
CA VAL A 112 -8.66 -3.25 -2.75
C VAL A 112 -9.72 -3.83 -1.83
N VAL A 113 -10.94 -3.28 -1.83
CA VAL A 113 -12.04 -3.82 -1.02
C VAL A 113 -12.32 -5.28 -1.40
N LYS A 114 -12.50 -5.58 -2.70
CA LYS A 114 -12.73 -6.95 -3.18
C LYS A 114 -11.61 -7.87 -2.74
N TRP A 115 -10.35 -7.49 -2.98
CA TRP A 115 -9.19 -8.29 -2.64
C TRP A 115 -9.13 -8.58 -1.14
N LEU A 116 -9.36 -7.59 -0.28
CA LEU A 116 -9.33 -7.75 1.17
C LEU A 116 -10.41 -8.71 1.67
N LEU A 117 -11.58 -8.73 1.03
CA LEU A 117 -12.70 -9.58 1.42
C LEU A 117 -12.57 -11.03 0.93
N THR A 118 -11.89 -11.22 -0.20
CA THR A 118 -11.69 -12.56 -0.78
C THR A 118 -10.43 -13.24 -0.27
N ASN A 119 -9.49 -12.51 0.33
CA ASN A 119 -8.23 -13.07 0.78
C ASN A 119 -8.34 -13.58 2.23
N THR A 120 -8.42 -14.90 2.38
CA THR A 120 -8.64 -15.61 3.66
C THR A 120 -7.40 -15.72 4.54
N ASP A 121 -6.21 -15.50 3.99
CA ASP A 121 -4.93 -15.57 4.72
C ASP A 121 -4.64 -14.29 5.52
N ILE A 122 -5.36 -13.24 5.19
CA ILE A 122 -5.41 -12.00 5.97
C ILE A 122 -6.50 -12.19 7.01
N GLN A 123 -6.54 -11.39 8.08
CA GLN A 123 -7.65 -11.43 9.04
C GLN A 123 -8.77 -10.42 8.72
N PRO A 124 -9.59 -10.56 7.65
CA PRO A 124 -10.73 -9.70 7.42
C PRO A 124 -12.01 -10.21 8.11
N LEU A 125 -12.08 -11.50 8.47
CA LEU A 125 -13.34 -12.17 8.81
C LEU A 125 -13.94 -11.78 10.17
N GLU A 126 -13.12 -11.40 11.16
CA GLU A 126 -13.64 -10.90 12.45
C GLU A 126 -14.21 -9.47 12.34
N TYR A 127 -13.91 -8.74 11.25
CA TYR A 127 -14.29 -7.34 11.07
C TYR A 127 -15.48 -7.12 10.14
N LYS A 128 -16.21 -8.19 9.77
CA LYS A 128 -17.37 -8.11 8.86
C LYS A 128 -18.42 -7.09 9.34
N ASP A 129 -18.70 -7.06 10.64
CA ASP A 129 -19.68 -6.11 11.19
C ASP A 129 -19.13 -4.67 11.21
N THR A 130 -17.84 -4.51 11.55
CA THR A 130 -17.15 -3.22 11.49
C THR A 130 -17.05 -2.67 10.06
N LEU A 131 -16.91 -3.55 9.07
CA LEU A 131 -16.94 -3.25 7.64
C LEU A 131 -18.31 -2.73 7.21
N ILE A 132 -19.38 -3.42 7.59
CA ILE A 132 -20.75 -3.00 7.28
C ILE A 132 -21.02 -1.60 7.88
N ASP A 133 -20.57 -1.35 9.11
CA ASP A 133 -20.77 -0.07 9.78
C ASP A 133 -19.92 1.05 9.17
N THR A 134 -18.67 0.77 8.78
CA THR A 134 -17.81 1.74 8.07
C THR A 134 -18.39 2.10 6.70
N ILE A 135 -18.98 1.14 5.99
CA ILE A 135 -19.66 1.39 4.71
C ILE A 135 -20.95 2.20 4.90
N LYS A 136 -21.74 1.91 5.95
CA LYS A 136 -22.92 2.71 6.29
C LYS A 136 -22.55 4.15 6.64
N ALA A 137 -21.49 4.36 7.43
CA ALA A 137 -20.99 5.68 7.79
C ALA A 137 -20.51 6.48 6.56
N THR A 138 -19.85 5.82 5.61
CA THR A 138 -19.42 6.46 4.36
C THR A 138 -20.57 6.72 3.37
N LYS A 139 -21.66 5.95 3.42
CA LYS A 139 -22.89 6.11 2.61
C LYS A 139 -23.59 7.47 2.83
N ASN A 140 -23.40 8.09 3.99
CA ASN A 140 -23.91 9.46 4.28
C ASN A 140 -23.18 10.55 3.48
N LYS A 141 -22.02 10.26 2.87
CA LYS A 141 -21.41 11.10 1.84
C LYS A 141 -21.85 10.59 0.48
N SER A 142 -22.85 11.25 -0.10
CA SER A 142 -23.57 10.98 -1.35
C SER A 142 -22.69 10.64 -2.58
N ASN A 143 -22.13 9.43 -2.65
CA ASN A 143 -21.28 9.01 -3.77
C ASN A 143 -21.79 7.70 -4.40
N LYS A 144 -22.24 7.78 -5.66
CA LYS A 144 -22.73 6.63 -6.47
C LYS A 144 -21.75 5.44 -6.46
N LYS A 145 -20.45 5.69 -6.25
CA LYS A 145 -19.39 4.68 -6.17
C LYS A 145 -19.46 3.78 -4.91
N ILE A 146 -19.89 4.32 -3.76
CA ILE A 146 -20.04 3.57 -2.50
C ILE A 146 -21.17 2.53 -2.62
N LYS A 147 -22.27 2.90 -3.28
CA LYS A 147 -23.40 2.00 -3.56
C LYS A 147 -22.96 0.74 -4.35
N LEU A 148 -21.96 0.88 -5.23
CA LEU A 148 -21.40 -0.25 -5.98
C LEU A 148 -20.48 -1.13 -5.12
N ILE A 149 -19.74 -0.57 -4.16
CA ILE A 149 -18.95 -1.34 -3.19
C ILE A 149 -19.89 -2.19 -2.33
N THR A 150 -20.97 -1.60 -1.80
CA THR A 150 -21.96 -2.34 -1.00
C THR A 150 -22.62 -3.45 -1.82
N LYS A 151 -22.94 -3.20 -3.09
CA LYS A 151 -23.54 -4.21 -3.97
C LYS A 151 -22.58 -5.36 -4.30
N THR A 152 -21.29 -5.07 -4.49
CA THR A 152 -20.25 -6.09 -4.73
C THR A 152 -20.06 -6.97 -3.49
N LEU A 153 -20.19 -6.37 -2.31
CA LEU A 153 -20.16 -7.07 -1.03
C LEU A 153 -21.32 -8.05 -0.85
N PHE A 154 -22.56 -7.66 -1.19
CA PHE A 154 -23.71 -8.56 -1.06
C PHE A 154 -23.76 -9.73 -2.06
N VAL A 155 -22.90 -9.73 -3.10
CA VAL A 155 -22.83 -10.81 -4.10
C VAL A 155 -21.74 -11.85 -3.76
N LEU A 156 -20.84 -11.53 -2.84
CA LEU A 156 -19.82 -12.46 -2.34
C LEU A 156 -20.33 -13.35 -1.18
N TRP A 157 -21.64 -13.30 -0.89
CA TRP A 157 -22.38 -14.04 0.14
C TRP A 157 -23.69 -14.56 -0.46
#